data_AF-A0A7X7ZHV7-F1
#
_entry.id   AF-A0A7X7ZHV7-F1
#
_cell.length_a   1.000
_cell.length_b   1.000
_cell.length_c   1.000
_cell.angle_alpha   90.00
_cell.angle_beta   90.00
_cell.angle_gamma   90.00
#
_symmetry.space_group_name_H-M   'P 1'
#
loop_
_entity.id
_entity.type
_entity.pdbx_description
1 polymer ?
#
loop_
_entity_poly.entity_id
_entity_poly.type
_entity_poly.pdbx_seq_one_letter_code
_entity_poly.pdbx_strand_id
1 'polypeptide(L)'
;MKASAVGLLCELLSGRPNAQTRPAIFELLAKADAEELNQMLAEPKLTDRLVAVLSTVRFGRSHRGELRDLLGVARRGELDLPARAALVHALQTGHTSRRDELVVRDLFTDVQGVDLTVLKNLIDATPNHNDLEELIYRDIDSDEIRQQILEHIAVQATLVSDLEAKVLSDIDDTTICSLHDRRFPKGLVYPGVVALWEALDLGPDSKPRSFGDLTFITARPADLFGWVEDQTRKKLRGAGVSVSSMLTGSMLHLLSHAGMAEKKIQNINHYHALFPEYRLVFIGDSGQGDVRVAERLLTEFAGSVDAVLIHDVVSTDASSRARCAERGIVFFDTYVGAAIAVRQLGLISEAGLWAVADATLSEFQKVPWRSAEQEAHARQLLDRDLAALPVPPGA
;
A
#
# COMPACT_ATOMS: atom_id res chain seq x y z
N MET A 1 20.11 37.12 4.33
CA MET A 1 19.80 35.84 5.01
C MET A 1 20.56 34.76 4.26
N LYS A 2 21.37 33.93 4.94
CA LYS A 2 21.98 32.77 4.28
C LYS A 2 20.84 31.87 3.81
N ALA A 3 20.86 31.45 2.54
CA ALA A 3 19.93 30.44 2.07
C ALA A 3 20.11 29.17 2.91
N SER A 4 19.01 28.52 3.29
CA SER A 4 19.08 27.23 3.98
C SER A 4 19.80 26.22 3.09
N ALA A 5 20.41 25.21 3.70
CA ALA A 5 21.17 24.21 2.97
C ALA A 5 20.29 23.48 1.92
N VAL A 6 19.03 23.19 2.26
CA VAL A 6 17.99 22.71 1.32
C VAL A 6 17.71 23.71 0.19
N GLY A 7 17.58 25.01 0.52
CA GLY A 7 17.35 26.04 -0.49
C GLY A 7 18.48 26.13 -1.51
N LEU A 8 19.73 26.03 -1.06
CA LEU A 8 20.91 25.98 -1.93
C LEU A 8 20.91 24.73 -2.81
N LEU A 9 20.58 23.55 -2.25
CA LEU A 9 20.47 22.33 -3.03
C LEU A 9 19.39 22.45 -4.12
N CYS A 10 18.21 22.96 -3.77
CA CYS A 10 17.13 23.21 -4.72
C CYS A 10 17.55 24.17 -5.84
N GLU A 11 18.29 25.22 -5.54
CA GLU A 11 18.81 26.16 -6.54
C GLU A 11 19.80 25.47 -7.49
N LEU A 12 20.76 24.71 -6.94
CA LEU A 12 21.74 23.96 -7.72
C LEU A 12 21.09 22.91 -8.63
N LEU A 13 20.05 22.23 -8.14
CA LEU A 13 19.32 21.22 -8.91
C LEU A 13 18.37 21.84 -9.94
N SER A 14 17.82 23.03 -9.69
CA SER A 14 16.89 23.75 -10.58
C SER A 14 17.54 24.19 -11.89
N GLY A 15 18.83 24.53 -11.86
CA GLY A 15 19.61 24.92 -13.04
C GLY A 15 19.90 23.76 -14.00
N ARG A 16 20.38 24.08 -15.21
CA ARG A 16 20.98 23.07 -16.10
C ARG A 16 22.32 22.62 -15.50
N PRO A 17 22.52 21.31 -15.25
CA PRO A 17 23.78 20.84 -14.66
C PRO A 17 24.97 21.23 -15.51
N ASN A 18 25.90 21.99 -14.93
CA ASN A 18 27.17 22.32 -15.55
C ASN A 18 28.33 21.68 -14.78
N ALA A 19 29.56 21.86 -15.27
CA ALA A 19 30.75 21.25 -14.67
C ALA A 19 31.03 21.70 -13.22
N GLN A 20 30.50 22.85 -12.79
CA GLN A 20 30.67 23.39 -11.44
C GLN A 20 29.52 23.00 -10.49
N THR A 21 28.32 22.70 -11.03
CA THR A 21 27.16 22.31 -10.24
C THR A 21 27.43 21.03 -9.43
N ARG A 22 28.04 20.01 -10.05
CA ARG A 22 28.21 18.70 -9.38
C ARG A 22 29.19 18.75 -8.21
N PRO A 23 30.41 19.32 -8.34
CA PRO A 23 31.30 19.49 -7.19
C PRO A 23 30.68 20.34 -6.06
N ALA A 24 29.93 21.39 -6.41
CA ALA A 24 29.25 22.22 -5.42
C ALA A 24 28.19 21.44 -4.63
N ILE A 25 27.43 20.56 -5.29
CA ILE A 25 26.49 19.66 -4.62
C ILE A 25 27.23 18.70 -3.67
N PHE A 26 28.34 18.10 -4.11
CA PHE A 26 29.14 17.23 -3.24
C PHE A 26 29.70 17.94 -2.02
N GLU A 27 30.27 19.13 -2.21
CA GLU A 27 30.76 19.93 -1.09
C GLU A 27 29.64 20.30 -0.12
N LEU A 28 28.45 20.62 -0.64
CA LEU A 28 27.28 20.92 0.18
C LEU A 28 26.89 19.70 1.02
N LEU A 29 26.74 18.53 0.40
CA LEU A 29 26.42 17.27 1.09
C LEU A 29 27.51 16.84 2.07
N ALA A 30 28.79 17.10 1.79
CA ALA A 30 29.89 16.72 2.66
C ALA A 30 30.06 17.66 3.86
N LYS A 31 29.70 18.93 3.73
CA LYS A 31 29.85 19.96 4.79
C LYS A 31 28.60 20.13 5.65
N ALA A 32 27.43 19.73 5.15
CA ALA A 32 26.18 19.74 5.90
C ALA A 32 26.32 18.92 7.19
N ASP A 33 25.78 19.41 8.30
CA ASP A 33 25.65 18.56 9.49
C ASP A 33 24.60 17.44 9.27
N ALA A 34 24.41 16.57 10.25
CA ALA A 34 23.48 15.44 10.12
C ALA A 34 22.02 15.90 9.93
N GLU A 35 21.60 16.98 10.60
CA GLU A 35 20.23 17.48 10.49
C GLU A 35 19.99 18.10 9.10
N GLU A 36 20.91 18.93 8.64
CA GLU A 36 20.87 19.53 7.31
C GLU A 36 20.90 18.45 6.21
N LEU A 37 21.72 17.42 6.38
CA LEU A 37 21.81 16.31 5.43
C LEU A 37 20.47 15.57 5.30
N ASN A 38 19.84 15.25 6.43
CA ASN A 38 18.54 14.58 6.43
C ASN A 38 17.45 15.46 5.80
N GLN A 39 17.43 16.76 6.11
CA GLN A 39 16.49 17.70 5.49
C GLN A 39 16.68 17.80 3.96
N MET A 40 17.91 17.70 3.46
CA MET A 40 18.19 17.69 2.02
C MET A 40 17.71 16.43 1.32
N LEU A 41 17.66 15.30 2.03
CA LEU A 41 17.35 13.99 1.46
C LEU A 41 15.91 13.53 1.74
N ALA A 42 15.20 14.16 2.68
CA ALA A 42 13.88 13.72 3.13
C ALA A 42 12.79 13.74 2.05
N GLU A 43 12.93 14.56 0.99
CA GLU A 43 11.95 14.60 -0.11
C GLU A 43 12.38 13.67 -1.27
N PRO A 44 11.64 12.58 -1.57
CA PRO A 44 12.02 11.61 -2.60
C PRO A 44 12.29 12.23 -3.98
N LYS A 45 11.45 13.17 -4.43
CA LYS A 45 11.62 13.83 -5.72
C LYS A 45 12.90 14.66 -5.81
N LEU A 46 13.30 15.29 -4.71
CA LEU A 46 14.53 16.06 -4.65
C LEU A 46 15.74 15.12 -4.70
N THR A 47 15.69 14.02 -3.96
CA THR A 47 16.72 12.99 -3.90
C THR A 47 16.88 12.24 -5.23
N ASP A 48 15.79 11.93 -5.93
CA ASP A 48 15.82 11.38 -7.29
C ASP A 48 16.55 12.32 -8.26
N ARG A 49 16.21 13.60 -8.20
CA ARG A 49 16.82 14.62 -9.04
C ARG A 49 18.31 14.76 -8.71
N LEU A 50 18.68 14.71 -7.43
CA LEU A 50 20.06 14.71 -6.98
C LEU A 50 20.83 13.54 -7.58
N VAL A 51 20.35 12.30 -7.42
CA VAL A 51 20.99 11.10 -7.97
C VAL A 51 21.07 11.18 -9.50
N ALA A 52 20.01 11.59 -10.18
CA ALA A 52 19.98 11.71 -11.64
C ALA A 52 21.02 12.73 -12.15
N VAL A 53 21.13 13.89 -11.51
CA VAL A 53 22.10 14.95 -11.89
C VAL A 53 23.54 14.47 -11.70
N LEU A 54 23.83 13.76 -10.61
CA LEU A 54 25.16 13.23 -10.30
C LEU A 54 25.51 11.98 -11.13
N SER A 55 24.52 11.27 -11.64
CA SER A 55 24.69 10.09 -12.50
C SER A 55 24.84 10.42 -13.98
N THR A 56 24.50 11.63 -14.41
CA THR A 56 24.49 12.02 -15.83
C THR A 56 25.89 12.18 -16.42
N VAL A 57 26.25 11.34 -17.40
CA VAL A 57 27.56 11.33 -18.10
C VAL A 57 27.66 12.37 -19.22
N ARG A 58 26.54 12.99 -19.63
CA ARG A 58 26.46 13.90 -20.81
C ARG A 58 27.48 15.07 -20.79
N PHE A 59 28.03 15.41 -19.62
CA PHE A 59 29.05 16.46 -19.47
C PHE A 59 30.12 16.07 -18.43
N GLY A 60 30.84 14.96 -18.63
CA GLY A 60 31.98 14.55 -17.77
C GLY A 60 31.87 13.11 -17.25
N ARG A 61 32.58 12.81 -16.15
CA ARG A 61 32.48 11.50 -15.48
C ARG A 61 31.19 11.39 -14.66
N SER A 62 30.65 10.18 -14.54
CA SER A 62 29.58 9.93 -13.56
C SER A 62 30.16 10.07 -12.16
N HIS A 63 29.44 10.78 -11.29
CA HIS A 63 29.77 10.87 -9.87
C HIS A 63 28.87 9.98 -9.00
N ARG A 64 28.10 9.07 -9.62
CA ARG A 64 27.25 8.11 -8.88
C ARG A 64 28.04 7.29 -7.87
N GLY A 65 29.29 6.92 -8.21
CA GLY A 65 30.20 6.23 -7.28
C GLY A 65 30.56 7.07 -6.05
N GLU A 66 30.96 8.33 -6.25
CA GLU A 66 31.31 9.25 -5.15
C GLU A 66 30.10 9.49 -4.23
N LEU A 67 28.88 9.57 -4.77
CA LEU A 67 27.66 9.73 -3.98
C LEU A 67 27.37 8.50 -3.11
N ARG A 68 27.55 7.30 -3.67
CA ARG A 68 27.41 6.04 -2.91
C ARG A 68 28.44 5.95 -1.81
N ASP A 69 29.69 6.30 -2.08
CA ASP A 69 30.76 6.27 -1.06
C ASP A 69 30.46 7.28 0.07
N LEU A 70 29.91 8.45 -0.27
CA LEU A 70 29.53 9.45 0.72
C LEU A 70 28.31 9.02 1.55
N LEU A 71 27.17 8.76 0.90
CA LEU A 71 25.88 8.55 1.59
C LEU A 71 25.62 7.09 1.98
N GLY A 72 26.09 6.14 1.17
CA GLY A 72 25.91 4.71 1.39
C GLY A 72 26.99 4.06 2.27
N VAL A 73 28.11 4.74 2.49
CA VAL A 73 29.23 4.22 3.29
C VAL A 73 29.65 5.20 4.40
N ALA A 74 30.18 6.37 4.03
CA ALA A 74 30.82 7.26 5.01
C ALA A 74 29.84 7.91 6.00
N ARG A 75 28.68 8.35 5.52
CA ARG A 75 27.66 9.08 6.30
C ARG A 75 26.36 8.29 6.49
N ARG A 76 26.36 6.99 6.16
CA ARG A 76 25.17 6.13 6.25
C ARG A 76 24.53 6.14 7.64
N GLY A 77 25.36 6.09 8.68
CA GLY A 77 24.93 6.12 10.08
C GLY A 77 24.27 7.43 10.52
N GLU A 78 24.37 8.49 9.73
CA GLU A 78 23.75 9.79 10.02
C GLU A 78 22.36 9.92 9.38
N LEU A 79 21.98 9.01 8.48
CA LEU A 79 20.71 9.08 7.76
C LEU A 79 19.55 8.55 8.62
N ASP A 80 18.54 9.38 8.79
CA ASP A 80 17.25 9.02 9.38
C ASP A 80 16.39 8.21 8.40
N LEU A 81 15.24 7.71 8.87
CA LEU A 81 14.39 6.81 8.07
C LEU A 81 13.86 7.49 6.79
N PRO A 82 13.34 8.73 6.82
CA PRO A 82 12.97 9.45 5.59
C PRO A 82 14.11 9.59 4.57
N ALA A 83 15.30 10.00 5.01
CA ALA A 83 16.45 10.15 4.12
C ALA A 83 16.92 8.81 3.54
N ARG A 84 16.90 7.74 4.35
CA ARG A 84 17.19 6.37 3.89
C ARG A 84 16.20 5.92 2.82
N ALA A 85 14.89 6.08 3.07
CA ALA A 85 13.84 5.69 2.12
C ALA A 85 13.99 6.44 0.78
N ALA A 86 14.20 7.76 0.84
CA ALA A 86 14.39 8.58 -0.35
C ALA A 86 15.67 8.21 -1.12
N LEU A 87 16.77 7.86 -0.43
CA LEU A 87 17.98 7.39 -1.08
C LEU A 87 17.77 6.03 -1.76
N VAL A 88 17.10 5.08 -1.09
CA VAL A 88 16.75 3.78 -1.69
C VAL A 88 15.95 3.97 -2.97
N HIS A 89 14.88 4.77 -2.92
CA HIS A 89 14.04 5.08 -4.09
C HIS A 89 14.85 5.69 -5.25
N ALA A 90 15.77 6.62 -4.93
CA ALA A 90 16.60 7.25 -5.94
C ALA A 90 17.65 6.29 -6.55
N LEU A 91 18.13 5.31 -5.79
CA LEU A 91 19.03 4.26 -6.29
C LEU A 91 18.30 3.23 -7.17
N GLN A 92 17.03 2.97 -6.84
CA GLN A 92 16.11 2.12 -7.61
C GLN A 92 15.74 2.75 -8.96
N THR A 93 15.70 4.09 -9.04
CA THR A 93 15.32 4.78 -10.27
C THR A 93 16.33 4.52 -11.41
N GLY A 94 15.90 3.72 -12.39
CA GLY A 94 16.71 3.35 -13.56
C GLY A 94 17.40 2.00 -13.36
N HIS A 95 18.68 1.88 -13.76
CA HIS A 95 19.43 0.64 -13.51
C HIS A 95 20.01 0.67 -12.09
N THR A 96 19.66 -0.36 -11.30
CA THR A 96 20.26 -0.70 -10.01
C THR A 96 21.48 -1.58 -10.24
N SER A 97 22.68 -1.04 -10.06
CA SER A 97 23.92 -1.83 -10.23
C SER A 97 24.21 -2.64 -8.97
N ARG A 98 25.03 -3.69 -9.07
CA ARG A 98 25.50 -4.47 -7.91
C ARG A 98 26.03 -3.62 -6.74
N ARG A 99 26.64 -2.47 -7.00
CA ARG A 99 27.08 -1.54 -5.95
C ARG A 99 25.92 -0.75 -5.32
N ASP A 100 24.88 -0.41 -6.09
CA ASP A 100 23.64 0.12 -5.52
C ASP A 100 22.96 -0.94 -4.66
N GLU A 101 22.86 -2.19 -5.12
CA GLU A 101 22.26 -3.30 -4.35
C GLU A 101 22.94 -3.48 -2.99
N LEU A 102 24.28 -3.41 -2.94
CA LEU A 102 25.03 -3.48 -1.68
C LEU A 102 24.72 -2.29 -0.74
N VAL A 103 24.56 -1.09 -1.30
CA VAL A 103 24.17 0.10 -0.52
C VAL A 103 22.74 -0.05 0.00
N VAL A 104 21.80 -0.49 -0.85
CA VAL A 104 20.41 -0.76 -0.46
C VAL A 104 20.36 -1.78 0.67
N ARG A 105 21.05 -2.92 0.52
CA ARG A 105 21.15 -3.93 1.57
C ARG A 105 21.61 -3.33 2.89
N ASP A 106 22.70 -2.58 2.87
CA ASP A 106 23.26 -1.98 4.07
C ASP A 106 22.33 -0.94 4.71
N LEU A 107 21.57 -0.19 3.91
CA LEU A 107 20.55 0.74 4.41
C LEU A 107 19.42 0.01 5.14
N PHE A 108 19.08 -1.21 4.72
CA PHE A 108 18.10 -2.09 5.38
C PHE A 108 18.67 -2.77 6.63
N THR A 109 19.84 -3.40 6.52
CA THR A 109 20.40 -4.25 7.58
C THR A 109 20.90 -3.46 8.79
N ASP A 110 21.10 -2.15 8.64
CA ASP A 110 21.41 -1.22 9.73
C ASP A 110 20.18 -0.86 10.60
N VAL A 111 18.96 -1.10 10.14
CA VAL A 111 17.72 -0.66 10.82
C VAL A 111 17.03 -1.86 11.49
N GLN A 112 16.52 -1.70 12.70
CA GLN A 112 16.06 -2.80 13.56
C GLN A 112 14.63 -2.61 14.06
N GLY A 113 13.96 -3.72 14.39
CA GLY A 113 12.62 -3.74 14.98
C GLY A 113 11.61 -2.86 14.25
N VAL A 114 10.87 -2.05 15.02
CA VAL A 114 9.79 -1.18 14.51
C VAL A 114 10.30 -0.13 13.51
N ASP A 115 11.54 0.34 13.65
CA ASP A 115 12.10 1.32 12.71
C ASP A 115 12.26 0.72 11.30
N LEU A 116 12.52 -0.60 11.21
CA LEU A 116 12.58 -1.29 9.92
C LEU A 116 11.18 -1.38 9.29
N THR A 117 10.15 -1.63 10.10
CA THR A 117 8.75 -1.57 9.65
C THR A 117 8.42 -0.19 9.08
N VAL A 118 8.80 0.89 9.76
CA VAL A 118 8.61 2.26 9.29
C VAL A 118 9.37 2.52 7.99
N LEU A 119 10.64 2.12 7.90
CA LEU A 119 11.43 2.27 6.67
C LEU A 119 10.78 1.57 5.47
N LYS A 120 10.32 0.33 5.66
CA LYS A 120 9.64 -0.44 4.61
C LYS A 120 8.38 0.27 4.12
N ASN A 121 7.53 0.75 5.03
CA ASN A 121 6.32 1.50 4.65
C ASN A 121 6.66 2.83 3.96
N LEU A 122 7.73 3.53 4.36
CA LEU A 122 8.17 4.76 3.67
C LEU A 122 8.62 4.51 2.23
N ILE A 123 9.29 3.38 1.97
CA ILE A 123 9.68 2.96 0.61
C ILE A 123 8.43 2.55 -0.17
N ASP A 124 7.54 1.79 0.46
CA ASP A 124 6.29 1.32 -0.16
C ASP A 124 5.35 2.49 -0.53
N ALA A 125 5.36 3.59 0.23
CA ALA A 125 4.48 4.73 0.03
C ALA A 125 4.75 5.59 -1.21
N THR A 126 5.71 5.24 -2.05
CA THR A 126 6.06 6.04 -3.23
C THR A 126 4.98 5.94 -4.32
N PRO A 127 4.61 7.05 -4.99
CA PRO A 127 3.44 7.11 -5.88
C PRO A 127 3.68 6.52 -7.28
N ASN A 128 4.83 5.93 -7.54
CA ASN A 128 5.24 5.33 -8.80
C ASN A 128 5.42 3.81 -8.64
N HIS A 129 5.85 3.13 -9.70
CA HIS A 129 6.06 1.67 -9.70
C HIS A 129 7.29 1.20 -8.91
N ASN A 130 8.01 2.13 -8.26
CA ASN A 130 9.23 1.84 -7.53
C ASN A 130 8.91 1.49 -6.07
N ASP A 131 8.02 0.51 -5.88
CA ASP A 131 7.63 0.04 -4.55
C ASP A 131 8.65 -0.98 -3.98
N LEU A 132 8.42 -1.42 -2.75
CA LEU A 132 9.31 -2.36 -2.07
C LEU A 132 9.33 -3.76 -2.74
N GLU A 133 8.22 -4.18 -3.35
CA GLU A 133 8.15 -5.45 -4.07
C GLU A 133 9.00 -5.41 -5.33
N GLU A 134 8.86 -4.35 -6.13
CA GLU A 134 9.66 -4.12 -7.33
C GLU A 134 11.14 -4.05 -6.96
N LEU A 135 11.49 -3.32 -5.90
CA LEU A 135 12.87 -3.18 -5.44
C LEU A 135 13.49 -4.55 -5.15
N ILE A 136 12.84 -5.35 -4.31
CA ILE A 136 13.42 -6.59 -3.79
C ILE A 136 13.36 -7.71 -4.82
N TYR A 137 12.24 -7.86 -5.53
CA TYR A 137 12.03 -9.01 -6.42
C TYR A 137 12.39 -8.75 -7.88
N ARG A 138 12.51 -7.48 -8.31
CA ARG A 138 12.84 -7.13 -9.71
C ARG A 138 14.12 -6.33 -9.87
N ASP A 139 14.38 -5.34 -9.03
CA ASP A 139 15.54 -4.44 -9.21
C ASP A 139 16.83 -4.97 -8.56
N ILE A 140 16.74 -5.80 -7.52
CA ILE A 140 17.88 -6.51 -6.96
C ILE A 140 18.12 -7.79 -7.75
N ASP A 141 19.16 -7.78 -8.58
CA ASP A 141 19.55 -8.90 -9.43
C ASP A 141 20.23 -10.03 -8.61
N SER A 142 20.98 -9.71 -7.55
CA SER A 142 21.70 -10.72 -6.76
C SER A 142 20.80 -11.45 -5.77
N ASP A 143 20.62 -12.75 -6.01
CA ASP A 143 19.93 -13.68 -5.10
C ASP A 143 20.50 -13.61 -3.67
N GLU A 144 21.82 -13.53 -3.54
CA GLU A 144 22.49 -13.47 -2.24
C GLU A 144 22.17 -12.17 -1.50
N ILE A 145 22.12 -11.04 -2.20
CA ILE A 145 21.79 -9.75 -1.59
C ILE A 145 20.32 -9.70 -1.20
N ARG A 146 19.42 -10.13 -2.10
CA ARG A 146 17.99 -10.25 -1.80
C ARG A 146 17.75 -11.11 -0.56
N GLN A 147 18.39 -12.27 -0.48
CA GLN A 147 18.23 -13.18 0.65
C GLN A 147 18.73 -12.55 1.96
N GLN A 148 19.84 -11.82 1.95
CA GLN A 148 20.33 -11.09 3.13
C GLN A 148 19.32 -10.07 3.65
N ILE A 149 18.64 -9.36 2.74
CA ILE A 149 17.59 -8.38 3.12
C ILE A 149 16.37 -9.11 3.70
N LEU A 150 15.88 -10.15 3.03
CA LEU A 150 14.71 -10.92 3.48
C LEU A 150 14.94 -11.62 4.83
N GLU A 151 16.13 -12.19 5.05
CA GLU A 151 16.50 -12.80 6.33
C GLU A 151 16.53 -11.76 7.45
N HIS A 152 17.09 -10.59 7.19
CA HIS A 152 17.09 -9.49 8.16
C HIS A 152 15.66 -9.05 8.48
N ILE A 153 14.81 -8.84 7.46
CA ILE A 153 13.39 -8.51 7.65
C ILE A 153 12.69 -9.56 8.53
N ALA A 154 12.86 -10.84 8.22
CA ALA A 154 12.24 -11.93 8.96
C ALA A 154 12.68 -11.95 10.43
N VAL A 155 13.97 -11.74 10.70
CA VAL A 155 14.50 -11.67 12.08
C VAL A 155 13.93 -10.46 12.82
N GLN A 156 13.97 -9.26 12.23
CA GLN A 156 13.50 -8.04 12.89
C GLN A 156 12.00 -8.05 13.14
N ALA A 157 11.21 -8.66 12.26
CA ALA A 157 9.77 -8.78 12.42
C ALA A 157 9.37 -9.56 13.69
N THR A 158 10.18 -10.53 14.13
CA THR A 158 9.93 -11.25 15.40
C THR A 158 10.02 -10.37 16.64
N LEU A 159 10.61 -9.18 16.52
CA LEU A 159 10.77 -8.21 17.60
C LEU A 159 9.60 -7.22 17.68
N VAL A 160 8.69 -7.24 16.69
CA VAL A 160 7.51 -6.35 16.64
C VAL A 160 6.34 -7.05 17.34
N SER A 161 5.86 -6.47 18.44
CA SER A 161 4.82 -7.07 19.27
C SER A 161 3.39 -6.67 18.91
N ASP A 162 3.18 -5.44 18.43
CA ASP A 162 1.83 -5.00 18.07
C ASP A 162 1.58 -5.40 16.62
N LEU A 163 0.62 -6.32 16.50
CA LEU A 163 0.20 -6.91 15.25
C LEU A 163 -0.84 -6.01 14.61
N GLU A 164 -0.48 -5.39 13.49
CA GLU A 164 -1.40 -4.64 12.64
C GLU A 164 -1.80 -5.48 11.45
N ALA A 165 -3.01 -5.22 10.93
CA ALA A 165 -3.51 -5.91 9.77
C ALA A 165 -3.20 -5.11 8.49
N LYS A 166 -2.55 -5.76 7.52
CA LYS A 166 -2.50 -5.29 6.14
C LYS A 166 -3.66 -5.86 5.35
N VAL A 167 -4.39 -4.97 4.67
CA VAL A 167 -5.58 -5.31 3.89
C VAL A 167 -5.16 -5.57 2.46
N LEU A 168 -5.44 -6.77 1.97
CA LEU A 168 -5.21 -7.22 0.61
C LEU A 168 -6.56 -7.27 -0.13
N SER A 169 -6.84 -6.27 -0.96
CA SER A 169 -8.14 -6.17 -1.65
C SER A 169 -8.01 -6.42 -3.14
N ASP A 170 -8.88 -7.29 -3.67
CA ASP A 170 -9.16 -7.31 -5.11
C ASP A 170 -9.92 -6.03 -5.54
N ILE A 171 -9.90 -5.74 -6.84
CA ILE A 171 -10.54 -4.56 -7.43
C ILE A 171 -11.86 -4.91 -8.10
N ASP A 172 -11.88 -5.94 -8.91
CA ASP A 172 -12.95 -6.15 -9.87
C ASP A 172 -14.07 -6.97 -9.26
N ASP A 173 -15.30 -6.46 -9.32
CA ASP A 173 -16.45 -6.99 -8.56
C ASP A 173 -16.24 -7.05 -7.03
N THR A 174 -15.09 -6.61 -6.54
CA THR A 174 -14.80 -6.37 -5.11
C THR A 174 -14.96 -4.88 -4.82
N THR A 175 -14.13 -4.02 -5.40
CA THR A 175 -14.18 -2.55 -5.25
C THR A 175 -15.13 -1.89 -6.23
N ILE A 176 -15.08 -2.34 -7.48
CA ILE A 176 -15.81 -1.75 -8.60
C ILE A 176 -16.67 -2.82 -9.23
N CYS A 177 -17.94 -2.53 -9.46
CA CYS A 177 -18.81 -3.43 -10.22
C CYS A 177 -18.32 -3.52 -11.68
N SER A 178 -17.73 -4.64 -12.08
CA SER A 178 -16.98 -4.76 -13.35
C SER A 178 -17.53 -5.87 -14.24
N LEU A 179 -17.58 -7.14 -13.79
CA LEU A 179 -17.81 -8.30 -14.64
C LEU A 179 -19.09 -9.07 -14.27
N HIS A 180 -19.12 -9.69 -13.10
CA HIS A 180 -20.13 -10.65 -12.68
C HIS A 180 -21.33 -10.00 -12.01
N ASP A 181 -21.10 -8.96 -11.19
CA ASP A 181 -22.18 -8.40 -10.38
C ASP A 181 -23.20 -7.65 -11.25
N ARG A 182 -24.48 -8.00 -11.12
CA ARG A 182 -25.59 -7.35 -11.84
C ARG A 182 -26.45 -6.48 -10.93
N ARG A 183 -26.20 -6.52 -9.62
CA ARG A 183 -26.95 -5.76 -8.62
C ARG A 183 -26.68 -4.26 -8.75
N PHE A 184 -25.51 -3.87 -9.23
CA PHE A 184 -25.12 -2.48 -9.44
C PHE A 184 -24.78 -2.17 -10.91
N PRO A 185 -24.90 -0.90 -11.34
CA PRO A 185 -24.37 -0.46 -12.63
C PRO A 185 -22.86 -0.72 -12.78
N LYS A 186 -22.41 -1.11 -13.97
CA LYS A 186 -20.97 -1.31 -14.24
C LYS A 186 -20.19 0.01 -14.13
N GLY A 187 -18.96 -0.08 -13.63
CA GLY A 187 -18.07 1.06 -13.37
C GLY A 187 -18.37 1.81 -12.06
N LEU A 188 -19.37 1.35 -11.29
CA LEU A 188 -19.68 1.92 -9.98
C LEU A 188 -18.71 1.39 -8.92
N VAL A 189 -18.11 2.30 -8.15
CA VAL A 189 -17.47 1.96 -6.87
C VAL A 189 -18.56 1.60 -5.86
N TYR A 190 -18.49 0.42 -5.26
CA TYR A 190 -19.54 -0.04 -4.37
C TYR A 190 -19.72 0.91 -3.17
N PRO A 191 -20.97 1.25 -2.80
CA PRO A 191 -21.23 2.08 -1.64
C PRO A 191 -20.59 1.51 -0.37
N GLY A 192 -19.84 2.34 0.36
CA GLY A 192 -19.19 1.99 1.62
C GLY A 192 -17.81 1.34 1.53
N VAL A 193 -17.33 0.98 0.34
CA VAL A 193 -16.04 0.28 0.19
C VAL A 193 -14.86 1.10 0.71
N VAL A 194 -14.82 2.39 0.35
CA VAL A 194 -13.74 3.29 0.77
C VAL A 194 -13.75 3.41 2.28
N ALA A 195 -14.91 3.71 2.87
CA ALA A 195 -15.09 3.81 4.32
C ALA A 195 -14.66 2.54 5.07
N LEU A 196 -14.89 1.34 4.51
CA LEU A 196 -14.44 0.09 5.12
C LEU A 196 -12.92 0.02 5.18
N TRP A 197 -12.23 0.42 4.11
CA TRP A 197 -10.78 0.47 4.12
C TRP A 197 -10.25 1.52 5.09
N GLU A 198 -10.88 2.69 5.18
CA GLU A 198 -10.48 3.69 6.18
C GLU A 198 -10.63 3.14 7.60
N ALA A 199 -11.72 2.41 7.87
CA ALA A 199 -11.98 1.79 9.16
C ALA A 199 -10.95 0.69 9.49
N LEU A 200 -10.56 -0.12 8.51
CA LEU A 200 -9.51 -1.15 8.66
C LEU A 200 -8.12 -0.54 8.85
N ASP A 201 -7.79 0.50 8.09
CA ASP A 201 -6.53 1.24 8.19
C ASP A 201 -6.41 1.94 9.55
N LEU A 202 -7.51 2.45 10.12
CA LEU A 202 -7.55 3.01 11.47
C LEU A 202 -7.47 1.95 12.59
N GLY A 203 -7.88 0.72 12.31
CA GLY A 203 -7.91 -0.39 13.26
C GLY A 203 -8.94 -0.24 14.39
N PRO A 204 -8.88 -1.14 15.41
CA PRO A 204 -9.87 -1.23 16.48
C PRO A 204 -9.87 -0.05 17.46
N ASP A 205 -8.71 0.57 17.68
CA ASP A 205 -8.53 1.68 18.63
C ASP A 205 -8.48 3.05 17.94
N SER A 206 -8.64 3.10 16.61
CA SER A 206 -8.52 4.31 15.79
C SER A 206 -7.19 5.06 16.00
N LYS A 207 -6.13 4.29 16.24
CA LYS A 207 -4.75 4.74 16.49
C LYS A 207 -3.77 3.84 15.73
N PRO A 208 -3.71 3.95 14.40
CA PRO A 208 -2.79 3.12 13.64
C PRO A 208 -1.34 3.59 13.85
N ARG A 209 -0.39 2.64 13.82
CA ARG A 209 1.05 2.89 13.82
C ARG A 209 1.49 3.44 12.47
N SER A 210 0.91 2.93 11.38
CA SER A 210 1.09 3.44 10.02
C SER A 210 -0.25 3.67 9.34
N PHE A 211 -0.33 4.72 8.53
CA PHE A 211 -1.41 4.88 7.57
C PHE A 211 -0.95 4.31 6.21
N GLY A 212 -1.87 3.71 5.47
CA GLY A 212 -1.55 3.12 4.16
C GLY A 212 -1.28 1.61 4.22
N ASP A 213 -1.87 0.90 5.19
CA ASP A 213 -1.76 -0.56 5.30
C ASP A 213 -2.73 -1.31 4.37
N LEU A 214 -3.37 -0.59 3.45
CA LEU A 214 -4.16 -1.13 2.34
C LEU A 214 -3.30 -1.36 1.10
N THR A 215 -3.37 -2.59 0.58
CA THR A 215 -2.71 -3.06 -0.64
C THR A 215 -3.75 -3.64 -1.59
N PHE A 216 -3.69 -3.22 -2.86
CA PHE A 216 -4.55 -3.79 -3.91
C PHE A 216 -3.86 -4.93 -4.64
N ILE A 217 -4.59 -6.02 -4.87
CA ILE A 217 -4.13 -7.16 -5.67
C ILE A 217 -5.08 -7.30 -6.86
N THR A 218 -4.61 -6.96 -8.06
CA THR A 218 -5.46 -6.99 -9.26
C THR A 218 -4.86 -7.77 -10.43
N ALA A 219 -5.71 -8.49 -11.15
CA ALA A 219 -5.38 -9.06 -12.45
C ALA A 219 -5.40 -8.03 -13.60
N ARG A 220 -5.92 -6.82 -13.37
CA ARG A 220 -6.20 -5.81 -14.40
C ARG A 220 -5.63 -4.43 -14.02
N PRO A 221 -4.31 -4.27 -14.19
CA PRO A 221 -3.61 -3.05 -13.77
C PRO A 221 -3.93 -1.80 -14.61
N ALA A 222 -4.28 -1.95 -15.88
CA ALA A 222 -4.63 -0.81 -16.74
C ALA A 222 -5.89 -0.08 -16.27
N ASP A 223 -6.83 -0.78 -15.63
CA ASP A 223 -8.07 -0.22 -15.11
C ASP A 223 -7.84 0.58 -13.81
N LEU A 224 -6.77 0.26 -13.07
CA LEU A 224 -6.36 0.93 -11.83
C LEU A 224 -5.74 2.30 -12.07
N PHE A 225 -4.82 2.42 -13.05
CA PHE A 225 -4.12 3.68 -13.36
C PHE A 225 -5.04 4.78 -13.88
N GLY A 226 -6.03 4.43 -14.72
CA GLY A 226 -7.01 5.40 -15.22
C GLY A 226 -8.00 5.89 -14.15
N TRP A 227 -8.15 5.15 -13.05
CA TRP A 227 -9.12 5.41 -11.98
C TRP A 227 -8.56 6.32 -10.88
N VAL A 228 -7.29 6.12 -10.49
CA VAL A 228 -6.68 6.88 -9.39
C VAL A 228 -6.39 8.34 -9.72
N GLU A 229 -6.07 8.66 -10.97
CA GLU A 229 -5.59 10.00 -11.29
C GLU A 229 -6.69 11.08 -11.29
N ASP A 230 -7.90 10.80 -11.77
CA ASP A 230 -8.80 11.90 -12.16
C ASP A 230 -10.14 12.03 -11.41
N GLN A 231 -10.79 10.93 -11.03
CA GLN A 231 -12.14 11.00 -10.40
C GLN A 231 -12.10 10.77 -8.89
N THR A 232 -11.27 9.83 -8.43
CA THR A 232 -11.09 9.48 -7.02
C THR A 232 -10.41 10.62 -6.25
N ARG A 233 -9.33 11.19 -6.81
CA ARG A 233 -8.66 12.39 -6.24
C ARG A 233 -9.56 13.62 -6.12
N LYS A 234 -10.53 13.81 -7.03
CA LYS A 234 -11.48 14.95 -7.00
C LYS A 234 -12.65 14.73 -6.04
N LYS A 235 -13.26 13.54 -6.02
CA LYS A 235 -14.37 13.23 -5.10
C LYS A 235 -13.92 13.14 -3.64
N LEU A 236 -12.74 12.56 -3.38
CA LEU A 236 -12.23 12.39 -2.01
C LEU A 236 -11.68 13.69 -1.39
N ARG A 237 -11.06 14.59 -2.19
CA ARG A 237 -10.73 15.96 -1.72
C ARG A 237 -11.98 16.77 -1.36
N GLY A 238 -13.10 16.53 -2.04
CA GLY A 238 -14.38 17.17 -1.74
C GLY A 238 -15.04 16.68 -0.45
N ALA A 239 -14.66 15.50 0.04
CA ALA A 239 -15.20 14.87 1.26
C ALA A 239 -14.34 15.13 2.52
N GLY A 240 -13.27 15.92 2.43
CA GLY A 240 -12.40 16.22 3.58
C GLY A 240 -11.46 15.09 3.99
N VAL A 241 -11.48 13.96 3.28
CA VAL A 241 -10.57 12.83 3.48
C VAL A 241 -9.21 13.19 2.88
N SER A 242 -8.15 13.14 3.70
CA SER A 242 -6.77 13.26 3.23
C SER A 242 -6.41 12.01 2.43
N VAL A 243 -6.74 12.02 1.14
CA VAL A 243 -6.33 11.02 0.14
C VAL A 243 -4.82 10.77 0.15
N SER A 244 -4.05 11.71 0.69
CA SER A 244 -2.60 11.58 0.83
C SER A 244 -2.18 10.47 1.79
N SER A 245 -3.03 10.00 2.71
CA SER A 245 -2.71 8.86 3.60
C SER A 245 -3.23 7.52 3.05
N MET A 246 -4.27 7.54 2.22
CA MET A 246 -4.89 6.33 1.63
C MET A 246 -4.34 5.95 0.26
N LEU A 247 -3.72 6.91 -0.44
CA LEU A 247 -2.92 6.66 -1.65
C LEU A 247 -1.40 6.77 -1.38
N THR A 248 -0.99 6.86 -0.11
CA THR A 248 0.36 6.47 0.32
C THR A 248 0.41 5.04 0.79
N GLY A 249 -0.73 4.34 0.89
CA GLY A 249 -0.68 2.88 0.75
C GLY A 249 -0.16 2.57 -0.63
N SER A 250 0.88 1.75 -0.69
CA SER A 250 1.48 1.33 -1.95
C SER A 250 0.39 0.77 -2.84
N MET A 251 0.19 1.45 -3.96
CA MET A 251 -0.61 0.91 -5.05
C MET A 251 0.19 -0.19 -5.71
N LEU A 252 0.46 -1.25 -4.95
CA LEU A 252 1.33 -2.33 -5.37
C LEU A 252 0.85 -2.83 -6.71
N HIS A 253 1.77 -2.78 -7.67
CA HIS A 253 1.56 -3.31 -9.00
C HIS A 253 1.78 -4.82 -8.98
N LEU A 254 0.95 -5.51 -8.21
CA LEU A 254 0.87 -6.97 -8.19
C LEU A 254 0.10 -7.43 -9.45
N LEU A 255 0.72 -7.21 -10.62
CA LEU A 255 0.16 -7.44 -11.94
C LEU A 255 -0.14 -8.93 -12.15
N SER A 256 -1.39 -9.35 -12.03
CA SER A 256 -1.78 -10.73 -12.34
C SER A 256 -2.21 -10.87 -13.82
N HIS A 257 -1.31 -11.25 -14.74
CA HIS A 257 -1.73 -11.62 -16.10
C HIS A 257 -2.51 -12.95 -16.05
N ALA A 258 -3.75 -12.93 -16.53
CA ALA A 258 -4.75 -14.01 -16.61
C ALA A 258 -4.27 -15.43 -16.22
N GLY A 259 -4.63 -15.82 -14.98
CA GLY A 259 -4.31 -17.10 -14.33
C GLY A 259 -4.57 -17.00 -12.82
N MET A 260 -5.84 -16.85 -12.44
CA MET A 260 -6.33 -15.92 -11.40
C MET A 260 -5.97 -16.16 -9.92
N ALA A 261 -5.63 -17.38 -9.50
CA ALA A 261 -5.39 -17.67 -8.08
C ALA A 261 -3.91 -17.89 -7.72
N GLU A 262 -3.17 -18.63 -8.56
CA GLU A 262 -1.75 -18.95 -8.28
C GLU A 262 -0.90 -17.70 -8.21
N LYS A 263 -1.09 -16.79 -9.17
CA LYS A 263 -0.33 -15.54 -9.19
C LYS A 263 -0.71 -14.61 -8.05
N LYS A 264 -1.99 -14.57 -7.64
CA LYS A 264 -2.40 -13.86 -6.42
C LYS A 264 -1.68 -14.43 -5.20
N ILE A 265 -1.62 -15.75 -5.05
CA ILE A 265 -0.88 -16.37 -3.94
C ILE A 265 0.62 -16.10 -4.01
N GLN A 266 1.25 -16.15 -5.19
CA GLN A 266 2.66 -15.78 -5.35
C GLN A 266 2.91 -14.33 -4.89
N ASN A 267 2.06 -13.40 -5.33
CA ASN A 267 2.13 -12.00 -4.94
C ASN A 267 1.96 -11.82 -3.42
N ILE A 268 1.05 -12.58 -2.80
CA ILE A 268 0.86 -12.56 -1.34
C ILE A 268 2.06 -13.17 -0.60
N ASN A 269 2.67 -14.23 -1.13
CA ASN A 269 3.91 -14.78 -0.57
C ASN A 269 5.03 -13.74 -0.56
N HIS A 270 5.23 -13.03 -1.69
CA HIS A 270 6.22 -11.95 -1.76
C HIS A 270 5.92 -10.88 -0.71
N TYR A 271 4.66 -10.44 -0.65
CA TYR A 271 4.25 -9.38 0.27
C TYR A 271 4.39 -9.78 1.74
N HIS A 272 4.00 -11.00 2.11
CA HIS A 272 4.17 -11.50 3.47
C HIS A 272 5.64 -11.68 3.85
N ALA A 273 6.52 -12.02 2.90
CA ALA A 273 7.96 -12.07 3.15
C ALA A 273 8.57 -10.67 3.37
N LEU A 274 8.00 -9.63 2.76
CA LEU A 274 8.40 -8.23 2.99
C LEU A 274 7.83 -7.65 4.29
N PHE A 275 6.65 -8.11 4.70
CA PHE A 275 5.92 -7.63 5.87
C PHE A 275 5.48 -8.76 6.82
N PRO A 276 6.40 -9.61 7.32
CA PRO A 276 6.01 -10.77 8.13
C PRO A 276 5.48 -10.41 9.51
N GLU A 277 5.74 -9.19 10.01
CA GLU A 277 5.18 -8.66 11.25
C GLU A 277 3.69 -8.27 11.14
N TYR A 278 3.17 -8.13 9.92
CA TYR A 278 1.78 -7.78 9.69
C TYR A 278 0.90 -9.02 9.57
N ARG A 279 -0.31 -8.90 10.12
CA ARG A 279 -1.40 -9.85 9.90
C ARG A 279 -2.12 -9.52 8.60
N LEU A 280 -2.81 -10.47 8.02
CA LEU A 280 -3.42 -10.34 6.70
C LEU A 280 -4.94 -10.31 6.81
N VAL A 281 -5.56 -9.32 6.18
CA VAL A 281 -7.00 -9.29 5.89
C VAL A 281 -7.17 -9.37 4.39
N PHE A 282 -7.85 -10.39 3.87
CA PHE A 282 -8.10 -10.51 2.44
C PHE A 282 -9.55 -10.18 2.10
N ILE A 283 -9.76 -9.38 1.04
CA ILE A 283 -11.08 -9.03 0.51
C ILE A 283 -11.09 -9.34 -0.99
N GLY A 284 -12.00 -10.20 -1.44
CA GLY A 284 -12.13 -10.58 -2.84
C GLY A 284 -13.56 -10.84 -3.27
N ASP A 285 -13.79 -11.36 -4.49
CA ASP A 285 -15.13 -11.64 -5.01
C ASP A 285 -15.39 -13.14 -5.29
N SER A 286 -16.66 -13.53 -5.25
CA SER A 286 -17.05 -14.93 -5.47
C SER A 286 -16.96 -15.39 -6.93
N GLY A 287 -16.80 -14.48 -7.90
CA GLY A 287 -16.85 -14.73 -9.34
C GLY A 287 -15.50 -14.98 -10.01
N GLN A 288 -14.37 -14.54 -9.42
CA GLN A 288 -13.06 -14.54 -10.09
C GLN A 288 -12.03 -15.50 -9.47
N GLY A 289 -12.48 -16.44 -8.64
CA GLY A 289 -11.63 -17.46 -8.04
C GLY A 289 -11.00 -17.05 -6.70
N ASP A 290 -11.39 -15.90 -6.13
CA ASP A 290 -10.86 -15.43 -4.85
C ASP A 290 -11.27 -16.32 -3.68
N VAL A 291 -12.35 -17.09 -3.81
CA VAL A 291 -12.68 -18.16 -2.85
C VAL A 291 -11.54 -19.18 -2.75
N ARG A 292 -10.88 -19.53 -3.87
CA ARG A 292 -9.74 -20.45 -3.85
C ARG A 292 -8.49 -19.80 -3.26
N VAL A 293 -8.29 -18.51 -3.51
CA VAL A 293 -7.21 -17.72 -2.88
C VAL A 293 -7.41 -17.71 -1.37
N ALA A 294 -8.61 -17.36 -0.91
CA ALA A 294 -9.06 -17.40 0.47
C ALA A 294 -8.77 -18.75 1.15
N GLU A 295 -9.16 -19.86 0.54
CA GLU A 295 -8.89 -21.21 1.07
C GLU A 295 -7.41 -21.50 1.22
N ARG A 296 -6.59 -21.07 0.26
CA ARG A 296 -5.13 -21.23 0.31
C ARG A 296 -4.51 -20.32 1.35
N LEU A 297 -4.96 -19.08 1.49
CA LEU A 297 -4.46 -18.16 2.52
C LEU A 297 -4.61 -18.73 3.92
N LEU A 298 -5.79 -19.28 4.22
CA LEU A 298 -6.09 -19.88 5.52
C LEU A 298 -5.28 -21.16 5.79
N THR A 299 -4.74 -21.79 4.75
CA THR A 299 -3.94 -23.02 4.86
C THR A 299 -2.44 -22.73 4.88
N GLU A 300 -1.95 -21.93 3.93
CA GLU A 300 -0.52 -21.63 3.71
C GLU A 300 0.01 -20.57 4.69
N PHE A 301 -0.86 -19.65 5.15
CA PHE A 301 -0.52 -18.56 6.07
C PHE A 301 -1.28 -18.69 7.39
N ALA A 302 -1.54 -19.92 7.80
CA ALA A 302 -2.25 -20.21 9.05
C ALA A 302 -1.55 -19.51 10.24
N GLY A 303 -2.32 -18.74 11.00
CA GLY A 303 -1.82 -17.94 12.12
C GLY A 303 -1.50 -16.48 11.76
N SER A 304 -1.30 -16.16 10.48
CA SER A 304 -1.03 -14.79 10.01
C SER A 304 -2.28 -14.10 9.43
N VAL A 305 -3.34 -14.84 9.13
CA VAL A 305 -4.59 -14.29 8.55
C VAL A 305 -5.61 -13.96 9.64
N ASP A 306 -6.08 -12.72 9.66
CA ASP A 306 -7.11 -12.21 10.58
C ASP A 306 -8.52 -12.37 10.03
N ALA A 307 -8.71 -12.10 8.75
CA ALA A 307 -10.02 -12.18 8.12
C ALA A 307 -9.91 -12.48 6.63
N VAL A 308 -10.93 -13.17 6.14
CA VAL A 308 -11.13 -13.42 4.72
C VAL A 308 -12.58 -13.10 4.40
N LEU A 309 -12.77 -12.05 3.62
CA LEU A 309 -14.07 -11.54 3.21
C LEU A 309 -14.27 -11.77 1.71
N ILE A 310 -15.40 -12.36 1.33
CA ILE A 310 -15.76 -12.58 -0.07
C ILE A 310 -17.05 -11.83 -0.39
N HIS A 311 -16.96 -10.87 -1.30
CA HIS A 311 -18.10 -10.18 -1.85
C HIS A 311 -18.88 -11.16 -2.77
N ASP A 312 -20.11 -11.50 -2.38
CA ASP A 312 -20.91 -12.48 -3.10
C ASP A 312 -21.61 -11.83 -4.30
N VAL A 313 -20.99 -11.95 -5.48
CA VAL A 313 -21.47 -11.36 -6.73
C VAL A 313 -22.15 -12.37 -7.66
N VAL A 314 -22.13 -13.65 -7.28
CA VAL A 314 -22.71 -14.76 -8.06
C VAL A 314 -23.90 -15.44 -7.38
N SER A 315 -24.35 -14.92 -6.23
CA SER A 315 -25.46 -15.47 -5.43
C SER A 315 -25.18 -16.89 -4.94
N THR A 316 -24.09 -17.03 -4.19
CA THR A 316 -23.66 -18.30 -3.61
C THR A 316 -24.74 -18.85 -2.66
N ASP A 317 -25.10 -20.13 -2.81
CA ASP A 317 -26.17 -20.72 -2.02
C ASP A 317 -25.81 -20.81 -0.52
N ALA A 318 -26.83 -20.82 0.34
CA ALA A 318 -26.65 -20.80 1.79
C ALA A 318 -25.82 -21.99 2.34
N SER A 319 -25.93 -23.17 1.72
CA SER A 319 -25.15 -24.34 2.16
C SER A 319 -23.66 -24.18 1.82
N SER A 320 -23.36 -23.58 0.67
CA SER A 320 -22.01 -23.25 0.27
C SER A 320 -21.40 -22.14 1.13
N ARG A 321 -22.17 -21.09 1.44
CA ARG A 321 -21.74 -20.04 2.38
C ARG A 321 -21.45 -20.60 3.77
N ALA A 322 -22.32 -21.49 4.30
CA ALA A 322 -22.11 -22.12 5.59
C ALA A 322 -20.83 -22.98 5.63
N ARG A 323 -20.60 -23.81 4.61
CA ARG A 323 -19.37 -24.61 4.49
C ARG A 323 -18.10 -23.76 4.40
N CYS A 324 -18.18 -22.60 3.75
CA CYS A 324 -17.06 -21.66 3.68
C CYS A 324 -16.83 -20.97 5.04
N ALA A 325 -17.90 -20.60 5.74
CA ALA A 325 -17.83 -20.00 7.07
C ALA A 325 -17.21 -20.93 8.10
N GLU A 326 -17.49 -22.24 8.06
CA GLU A 326 -16.82 -23.26 8.90
C GLU A 326 -15.29 -23.29 8.71
N ARG A 327 -14.82 -22.83 7.54
CA ARG A 327 -13.39 -22.73 7.21
C ARG A 327 -12.82 -21.34 7.48
N GLY A 328 -13.61 -20.39 7.97
CA GLY A 328 -13.17 -19.02 8.26
C GLY A 328 -13.33 -18.03 7.10
N ILE A 329 -14.07 -18.38 6.04
CA ILE A 329 -14.34 -17.50 4.90
C ILE A 329 -15.72 -16.86 5.07
N VAL A 330 -15.77 -15.53 5.19
CA VAL A 330 -17.01 -14.78 5.42
C VAL A 330 -17.51 -14.17 4.13
N PHE A 331 -18.68 -14.62 3.66
CA PHE A 331 -19.35 -14.02 2.51
C PHE A 331 -20.22 -12.84 2.92
N PHE A 332 -20.12 -11.73 2.21
CA PHE A 332 -20.95 -10.54 2.42
C PHE A 332 -21.61 -10.06 1.11
N ASP A 333 -22.74 -9.37 1.24
CA ASP A 333 -23.48 -8.83 0.08
C ASP A 333 -23.42 -7.30 0.01
N THR A 334 -23.18 -6.64 1.14
CA THR A 334 -22.99 -5.19 1.23
C THR A 334 -21.79 -4.86 2.12
N TYR A 335 -21.21 -3.69 1.93
CA TYR A 335 -20.08 -3.23 2.73
C TYR A 335 -20.45 -2.95 4.20
N VAL A 336 -21.73 -2.76 4.51
CA VAL A 336 -22.22 -2.77 5.91
C VAL A 336 -22.10 -4.17 6.50
N GLY A 337 -22.51 -5.21 5.76
CA GLY A 337 -22.34 -6.60 6.19
C GLY A 337 -20.86 -6.97 6.38
N ALA A 338 -19.97 -6.50 5.49
CA ALA A 338 -18.53 -6.65 5.66
C ALA A 338 -18.02 -5.96 6.93
N ALA A 339 -18.42 -4.72 7.17
CA ALA A 339 -18.04 -3.95 8.36
C ALA A 339 -18.51 -4.63 9.66
N ILE A 340 -19.71 -5.19 9.68
CA ILE A 340 -20.23 -5.97 10.81
C ILE A 340 -19.32 -7.19 11.07
N ALA A 341 -18.95 -7.93 10.02
CA ALA A 341 -18.09 -9.09 10.14
C ALA A 341 -16.71 -8.73 10.72
N VAL A 342 -16.03 -7.72 10.18
CA VAL A 342 -14.70 -7.32 10.70
C VAL A 342 -14.79 -6.67 12.08
N ARG A 343 -15.91 -6.03 12.43
CA ARG A 343 -16.14 -5.53 13.80
C ARG A 343 -16.25 -6.68 14.79
N GLN A 344 -16.97 -7.75 14.44
CA GLN A 344 -17.09 -8.95 15.29
C GLN A 344 -15.75 -9.66 15.48
N LEU A 345 -14.86 -9.56 14.49
CA LEU A 345 -13.46 -10.04 14.59
C LEU A 345 -12.55 -9.07 15.35
N GLY A 346 -13.04 -7.90 15.78
CA GLY A 346 -12.26 -6.92 16.53
C GLY A 346 -11.24 -6.14 15.69
N LEU A 347 -11.44 -6.05 14.36
CA LEU A 347 -10.50 -5.40 13.45
C LEU A 347 -10.78 -3.91 13.23
N ILE A 348 -12.01 -3.46 13.50
CA ILE A 348 -12.40 -2.05 13.41
C ILE A 348 -13.09 -1.58 14.70
N SER A 349 -13.02 -0.28 14.95
CA SER A 349 -13.73 0.36 16.04
C SER A 349 -15.24 0.42 15.78
N GLU A 350 -16.04 0.66 16.83
CA GLU A 350 -17.48 0.90 16.66
C GLU A 350 -17.76 2.17 15.85
N ALA A 351 -16.95 3.22 16.04
CA ALA A 351 -17.03 4.43 15.23
C ALA A 351 -16.74 4.14 13.75
N GLY A 352 -15.77 3.25 13.47
CA GLY A 352 -15.49 2.76 12.12
C GLY A 352 -16.68 2.05 11.49
N LEU A 353 -17.36 1.16 12.22
CA LEU A 353 -18.57 0.50 11.75
C LEU A 353 -19.67 1.50 11.34
N TRP A 354 -19.94 2.49 12.19
CA TRP A 354 -20.95 3.51 11.89
C TRP A 354 -20.55 4.41 10.72
N ALA A 355 -19.27 4.78 10.61
CA ALA A 355 -18.77 5.53 9.45
C ALA A 355 -19.01 4.77 8.12
N VAL A 356 -18.81 3.45 8.10
CA VAL A 356 -19.13 2.63 6.93
C VAL A 356 -20.62 2.64 6.63
N ALA A 357 -21.47 2.50 7.64
CA ALA A 357 -22.93 2.51 7.46
C ALA A 357 -23.43 3.84 6.88
N ASP A 358 -22.97 4.96 7.44
CA ASP A 358 -23.34 6.32 7.00
C ASP A 358 -22.85 6.61 5.59
N ALA A 359 -21.60 6.25 5.28
CA ALA A 359 -21.04 6.38 3.93
C ALA A 359 -21.83 5.54 2.92
N THR A 360 -22.12 4.28 3.26
CA THR A 360 -22.92 3.37 2.42
C THR A 360 -24.28 3.98 2.12
N LEU A 361 -24.99 4.47 3.13
CA LEU A 361 -26.30 5.11 2.96
C LEU A 361 -26.24 6.35 2.05
N SER A 362 -25.27 7.24 2.29
CA SER A 362 -25.08 8.45 1.50
C SER A 362 -24.74 8.16 0.03
N GLU A 363 -23.90 7.16 -0.21
CA GLU A 363 -23.45 6.77 -1.54
C GLU A 363 -24.50 5.97 -2.30
N PHE A 364 -25.26 5.11 -1.60
CA PHE A 364 -26.35 4.33 -2.19
C PHE A 364 -27.42 5.22 -2.81
N GLN A 365 -27.72 6.37 -2.20
CA GLN A 365 -28.67 7.36 -2.75
C GLN A 365 -28.21 7.98 -4.07
N LYS A 366 -26.90 7.95 -4.36
CA LYS A 366 -26.29 8.56 -5.55
C LYS A 366 -26.08 7.54 -6.68
N VAL A 367 -26.46 6.27 -6.47
CA VAL A 367 -26.28 5.22 -7.46
C VAL A 367 -27.19 5.46 -8.67
N PRO A 368 -26.65 5.47 -9.90
CA PRO A 368 -27.44 5.65 -11.12
C PRO A 368 -28.13 4.34 -11.52
N TRP A 369 -29.16 3.95 -10.78
CA TRP A 369 -29.90 2.70 -11.00
C TRP A 369 -30.44 2.56 -12.42
N ARG A 370 -30.32 1.37 -12.99
CA ARG A 370 -30.84 1.08 -14.34
C ARG A 370 -32.34 0.78 -14.34
N SER A 371 -32.87 0.31 -13.21
CA SER A 371 -34.29 0.03 -13.00
C SER A 371 -34.66 0.10 -11.53
N ALA A 372 -35.94 0.31 -11.23
CA ALA A 372 -36.47 0.28 -9.86
C ALA A 372 -36.35 -1.12 -9.23
N GLU A 373 -36.41 -2.19 -10.03
CA GLU A 373 -36.19 -3.57 -9.55
C GLU A 373 -34.75 -3.78 -9.09
N GLN A 374 -33.78 -3.24 -9.83
CA GLN A 374 -32.37 -3.30 -9.46
C GLN A 374 -32.13 -2.58 -8.13
N GLU A 375 -32.67 -1.37 -7.99
CA GLU A 375 -32.61 -0.60 -6.74
C GLU A 375 -33.27 -1.34 -5.58
N ALA A 376 -34.49 -1.85 -5.76
CA ALA A 376 -35.23 -2.54 -4.72
C ALA A 376 -34.50 -3.80 -4.23
N HIS A 377 -33.90 -4.56 -5.13
CA HIS A 377 -33.12 -5.73 -4.77
C HIS A 377 -31.86 -5.37 -3.97
N ALA A 378 -31.09 -4.37 -4.41
CA ALA A 378 -29.92 -3.90 -3.67
C ALA A 378 -30.30 -3.28 -2.32
N ARG A 379 -31.43 -2.57 -2.26
CA ARG A 379 -31.99 -1.98 -1.04
C ARG A 379 -32.34 -3.05 -0.01
N GLN A 380 -32.96 -4.14 -0.45
CA GLN A 380 -33.32 -5.25 0.43
C GLN A 380 -32.09 -5.86 1.14
N LEU A 381 -30.97 -6.00 0.42
CA LEU A 381 -29.71 -6.49 0.99
C LEU A 381 -29.13 -5.49 1.99
N LEU A 382 -29.17 -4.19 1.67
CA LEU A 382 -28.69 -3.14 2.56
C LEU A 382 -29.55 -3.05 3.83
N ASP A 383 -30.87 -3.04 3.71
CA ASP A 383 -31.79 -2.94 4.85
C ASP A 383 -31.63 -4.14 5.80
N ARG A 384 -31.38 -5.34 5.26
CA ARG A 384 -31.04 -6.54 6.04
C ARG A 384 -29.79 -6.30 6.90
N ASP A 385 -28.72 -5.77 6.31
CA ASP A 385 -27.45 -5.56 7.02
C ASP A 385 -27.53 -4.38 7.99
N LEU A 386 -28.27 -3.31 7.64
CA LEU A 386 -28.54 -2.18 8.55
C LEU A 386 -29.33 -2.62 9.78
N ALA A 387 -30.30 -3.53 9.63
CA ALA A 387 -31.05 -4.08 10.75
C ALA A 387 -30.20 -4.95 11.70
N ALA A 388 -29.03 -5.41 11.24
CA ALA A 388 -28.08 -6.18 12.03
C ALA A 388 -27.03 -5.31 12.75
N LEU A 389 -27.05 -3.99 12.55
CA LEU A 389 -26.18 -3.07 13.28
C LEU A 389 -26.51 -3.09 14.79
N PRO A 390 -25.49 -2.91 15.66
CA PRO A 390 -25.74 -2.75 17.09
C PRO A 390 -26.61 -1.50 17.35
N VAL A 391 -27.28 -1.47 18.50
CA VAL A 391 -28.03 -0.27 18.91
C VAL A 391 -27.03 0.87 19.12
N PRO A 392 -27.24 2.06 18.53
CA PRO A 392 -26.30 3.16 18.64
C PRO A 392 -26.14 3.58 20.11
N PRO A 393 -24.92 3.94 20.54
CA PRO A 393 -24.68 4.35 21.91
C PRO A 393 -25.45 5.64 22.21
N GLY A 394 -26.43 5.54 23.11
CA GLY A 394 -27.27 6.67 23.55
C GLY A 394 -28.70 6.71 23.00
N ALA A 395 -29.17 5.65 22.34
CA ALA A 395 -30.60 5.45 22.01
C ALA A 395 -31.45 5.01 23.20
#